data_AF-A0A7K3Y514-F1
#
_entry.id   AF-A0A7K3Y514-F1
#
_cell.length_a   1.000
_cell.length_b   1.000
_cell.length_c   1.000
_cell.angle_alpha   90.00
_cell.angle_beta   90.00
_cell.angle_gamma   90.00
#
_symmetry.space_group_name_H-M   'P 1'
#
loop_
_entity.id
_entity.type
_entity.pdbx_description
1 polymer ?
#
loop_
_entity_poly.entity_id
_entity_poly.type
_entity_poly.pdbx_seq_one_letter_code
_entity_poly.pdbx_strand_id
1 'polypeptide(L)'
;KRLLAVRGFGEETVDTILLYACEKPIFVVDVYTRRIFSRYGLLPENPSYDRTQRLFADHLPRDAGLFNDYHAQIVMLGKTACRKSPLCDRCPIRVVHDTLRCGTPSPAPHRNL
;
A
#
# COMPACT_ATOMS: atom_id res chain seq x y z
N LYS A 1 7.69 -0.12 20.21
CA LYS A 1 6.85 -0.60 21.34
C LYS A 1 6.26 0.53 22.19
N ARG A 2 7.01 1.57 22.59
CA ARG A 2 6.46 2.68 23.43
C ARG A 2 5.31 3.46 22.77
N LEU A 3 5.40 3.76 21.47
CA LEU A 3 4.36 4.51 20.75
C LEU A 3 3.03 3.75 20.60
N LEU A 4 3.07 2.42 20.43
CA LEU A 4 1.87 1.58 20.33
C LEU A 4 1.06 1.53 21.65
N ALA A 5 1.67 1.87 22.78
CA ALA A 5 0.97 1.95 24.05
C ALA A 5 0.17 3.25 24.21
N VAL A 6 0.35 4.23 23.32
CA VAL A 6 -0.41 5.49 23.33
C VAL A 6 -1.82 5.23 22.81
N ARG A 7 -2.84 5.58 23.62
CA ARG A 7 -4.24 5.39 23.23
C ARG A 7 -4.53 6.11 21.91
N GLY A 8 -5.05 5.37 20.93
CA GLY A 8 -5.38 5.87 19.60
C GLY A 8 -4.28 5.71 18.56
N PHE A 9 -3.08 5.24 18.93
CA PHE A 9 -2.00 4.99 17.98
C PHE A 9 -2.06 3.53 17.50
N GLY A 10 -2.51 3.35 16.25
CA GLY A 10 -2.40 2.07 15.54
C GLY A 10 -1.02 1.89 14.89
N GLU A 11 -0.78 0.71 14.31
CA GLU A 11 0.47 0.38 13.60
C GLU A 11 0.79 1.41 12.52
N GLU A 12 -0.19 1.80 11.70
CA GLU A 12 -0.03 2.82 10.64
C GLU A 12 0.43 4.18 11.21
N THR A 13 -0.21 4.64 12.29
CA THR A 13 0.15 5.91 12.95
C THR A 13 1.56 5.87 13.51
N VAL A 14 1.91 4.77 14.20
CA VAL A 14 3.24 4.60 14.79
C VAL A 14 4.30 4.57 13.70
N ASP A 15 4.10 3.81 12.63
CA ASP A 15 5.08 3.70 11.56
C ASP A 15 5.18 4.99 10.75
N THR A 16 4.08 5.73 10.58
CA THR A 16 4.10 7.08 10.00
C THR A 16 5.02 8.01 10.80
N ILE A 17 4.90 8.03 12.13
CA ILE A 17 5.78 8.84 12.99
C ILE A 17 7.23 8.37 12.86
N LEU A 18 7.46 7.06 12.94
CA LEU A 18 8.81 6.50 12.89
C LEU A 18 9.50 6.80 11.56
N LEU A 19 8.77 6.70 10.45
CA LEU A 19 9.29 6.94 9.12
C LEU A 19 9.50 8.44 8.86
N TYR A 20 8.44 9.25 8.98
CA TYR A 20 8.48 10.66 8.55
C TYR A 20 9.15 11.59 9.56
N ALA A 21 8.95 11.37 10.87
CA ALA A 21 9.49 12.26 11.90
C ALA A 21 10.78 11.75 12.53
N CYS A 22 11.01 10.43 12.56
CA CYS A 22 12.20 9.83 13.16
C CYS A 22 13.17 9.22 12.15
N GLU A 23 12.90 9.36 10.84
CA GLU A 23 13.75 8.90 9.74
C GLU A 23 14.15 7.42 9.86
N LYS A 24 13.26 6.58 10.40
CA LYS A 24 13.49 5.14 10.49
C LYS A 24 13.04 4.46 9.19
N PRO A 25 13.84 3.56 8.60
CA PRO A 25 13.46 2.81 7.42
C PRO A 25 12.46 1.70 7.81
N ILE A 26 11.24 2.11 8.12
CA ILE A 26 10.08 1.26 8.37
C ILE A 26 9.00 1.61 7.35
N PHE A 27 8.49 0.61 6.64
CA PHE A 27 7.53 0.86 5.58
C PHE A 27 6.13 1.05 6.16
N VAL A 28 5.49 2.18 5.88
CA VAL A 28 4.12 2.47 6.32
C VAL A 28 3.14 1.67 5.49
N VAL A 29 2.25 0.94 6.15
CA VAL A 29 1.19 0.18 5.48
C VAL A 29 -0.16 0.82 5.73
N ASP A 30 -0.82 1.19 4.64
CA ASP A 30 -2.18 1.71 4.66
C ASP A 30 -3.14 0.89 3.78
N VAL A 31 -4.37 1.35 3.69
CA VAL A 31 -5.43 0.78 2.85
C VAL A 31 -5.11 0.84 1.35
N TYR A 32 -4.34 1.82 0.88
CA TYR A 32 -3.94 1.93 -0.52
C TYR A 32 -2.95 0.83 -0.87
N THR A 33 -1.92 0.68 -0.04
CA THR A 33 -0.88 -0.34 -0.14
C THR A 33 -1.49 -1.73 -0.22
N ARG A 34 -2.34 -2.10 0.74
CA ARG A 34 -2.99 -3.43 0.75
C ARG A 34 -3.78 -3.64 -0.54
N ARG A 35 -4.68 -2.71 -0.90
CA ARG A 35 -5.55 -2.86 -2.06
C ARG A 35 -4.77 -2.97 -3.37
N ILE A 36 -3.78 -2.11 -3.59
CA ILE A 36 -3.01 -2.09 -4.84
C ILE A 36 -2.27 -3.42 -4.98
N PHE A 37 -1.51 -3.82 -3.98
CA PHE A 37 -0.67 -5.02 -4.08
C PHE A 37 -1.48 -6.32 -4.08
N SER A 38 -2.65 -6.36 -3.44
CA SER A 38 -3.58 -7.48 -3.59
C SER A 38 -4.14 -7.59 -5.01
N ARG A 39 -4.42 -6.47 -5.70
CA ARG A 39 -4.87 -6.49 -7.11
C ARG A 39 -3.81 -7.00 -8.09
N TYR A 40 -2.53 -6.83 -7.77
CA TYR A 40 -1.43 -7.43 -8.55
C TYR A 40 -1.14 -8.88 -8.18
N GLY A 41 -1.88 -9.47 -7.24
CA GLY A 41 -1.63 -10.83 -6.75
C GLY A 41 -0.36 -10.96 -5.90
N LEU A 42 0.24 -9.85 -5.48
CA LEU A 42 1.45 -9.82 -4.63
C LEU A 42 1.10 -10.02 -3.15
N LEU A 43 -0.15 -9.73 -2.77
CA LEU A 43 -0.71 -9.97 -1.44
C LEU A 43 -2.04 -10.73 -1.56
N PRO A 44 -2.43 -11.52 -0.56
CA PRO A 44 -3.81 -12.04 -0.48
C PRO A 44 -4.83 -10.90 -0.35
N GLU A 45 -6.12 -11.19 -0.47
CA GLU A 45 -7.19 -10.16 -0.42
C GLU A 45 -7.25 -9.39 0.91
N ASN A 46 -6.93 -10.07 2.03
CA ASN A 46 -6.93 -9.48 3.38
C ASN A 46 -5.60 -9.75 4.09
N PRO A 47 -4.50 -9.09 3.67
CA PRO A 47 -3.20 -9.30 4.29
C PRO A 47 -3.15 -8.63 5.67
N SER A 48 -2.43 -9.24 6.60
CA SER A 48 -2.09 -8.59 7.87
C SER A 48 -1.16 -7.40 7.64
N TYR A 49 -1.08 -6.52 8.63
CA TYR A 49 -0.16 -5.37 8.59
C TYR A 49 1.29 -5.84 8.43
N ASP A 50 1.75 -6.72 9.34
CA ASP A 50 3.10 -7.29 9.31
C ASP A 50 3.42 -7.99 7.98
N ARG A 51 2.51 -8.81 7.44
CA ARG A 51 2.73 -9.47 6.14
C ARG A 51 2.91 -8.46 5.01
N THR A 52 2.12 -7.39 5.04
CA THR A 52 2.22 -6.33 4.03
C THR A 52 3.53 -5.58 4.19
N GLN A 53 3.93 -5.23 5.41
CA GLN A 53 5.17 -4.49 5.67
C GLN A 53 6.41 -5.29 5.26
N ARG A 54 6.43 -6.60 5.55
CA ARG A 54 7.51 -7.51 5.16
C ARG A 54 7.73 -7.58 3.65
N LEU A 55 6.65 -7.51 2.85
CA LEU A 55 6.79 -7.47 1.38
C LEU A 55 7.77 -6.37 0.94
N PHE A 56 7.71 -5.20 1.55
CA PHE A 56 8.60 -4.08 1.23
C PHE A 56 9.94 -4.19 1.95
N ALA A 57 9.92 -4.51 3.24
CA ALA A 57 11.15 -4.59 4.04
C ALA A 57 12.12 -5.67 3.57
N ASP A 58 11.61 -6.77 3.00
CA ASP A 58 12.42 -7.89 2.52
C ASP A 58 12.93 -7.69 1.08
N HIS A 59 12.31 -6.81 0.28
CA HIS A 59 12.60 -6.64 -1.15
C HIS A 59 13.15 -5.27 -1.54
N LEU A 60 13.21 -4.31 -0.62
CA LEU A 60 13.73 -2.97 -0.86
C LEU A 60 14.93 -2.67 0.07
N PRO A 61 15.89 -1.83 -0.38
CA PRO A 61 16.90 -1.28 0.50
C PRO A 61 16.28 -0.60 1.72
N ARG A 62 16.89 -0.78 2.90
CA ARG A 62 16.43 -0.15 4.16
C ARG A 62 16.83 1.32 4.19
N ASP A 63 16.12 2.12 3.41
CA ASP A 63 16.34 3.56 3.25
C ASP A 63 15.04 4.34 3.54
N ALA A 64 15.11 5.31 4.45
CA ALA A 64 13.94 6.07 4.87
C ALA A 64 13.43 7.01 3.76
N GLY A 65 14.33 7.58 2.95
CA GLY A 65 13.97 8.43 1.81
C GLY A 65 13.21 7.65 0.73
N LEU A 66 13.70 6.45 0.40
CA LEU A 66 13.04 5.52 -0.50
C LEU A 66 11.66 5.13 0.01
N PHE A 67 11.53 4.77 1.28
CA PHE A 67 10.24 4.38 1.86
C PHE A 67 9.25 5.54 1.87
N ASN A 68 9.72 6.75 2.16
CA ASN A 68 8.92 7.98 2.11
C ASN A 68 8.36 8.25 0.71
N ASP A 69 9.22 8.26 -0.30
CA ASP A 69 8.83 8.53 -1.69
C ASP A 69 7.90 7.42 -2.21
N TYR A 70 8.25 6.16 -1.96
CA TYR A 70 7.46 5.03 -2.46
C TYR A 70 6.06 4.98 -1.82
N HIS A 71 5.96 5.21 -0.51
CA HIS A 71 4.66 5.34 0.15
C HIS A 71 3.84 6.51 -0.44
N ALA A 72 4.45 7.67 -0.69
CA ALA A 72 3.76 8.81 -1.30
C ALA A 72 3.21 8.49 -2.70
N GLN A 73 3.98 7.75 -3.53
CA GLN A 73 3.54 7.31 -4.85
C GLN A 73 2.36 6.33 -4.77
N ILE A 74 2.37 5.39 -3.83
CA ILE A 74 1.27 4.44 -3.60
C ILE A 74 0.00 5.18 -3.18
N VAL A 75 0.11 6.13 -2.26
CA VAL A 75 -1.02 6.99 -1.83
C VAL A 75 -1.57 7.77 -3.03
N MET A 76 -0.70 8.39 -3.83
CA MET A 76 -1.09 9.16 -5.00
C MET A 76 -1.82 8.28 -6.01
N LEU A 77 -1.26 7.11 -6.35
CA LEU A 77 -1.87 6.15 -7.25
C LEU A 77 -3.24 5.68 -6.71
N GLY A 78 -3.30 5.36 -5.42
CA GLY A 78 -4.51 4.88 -4.75
C GLY A 78 -5.65 5.89 -4.73
N LYS A 79 -5.32 7.19 -4.70
CA LYS A 79 -6.27 8.31 -4.77
C LYS A 79 -6.70 8.63 -6.19
N THR A 80 -5.77 8.63 -7.15
CA THR A 80 -6.00 9.20 -8.49
C THR A 80 -6.40 8.18 -9.55
N ALA A 81 -5.94 6.93 -9.45
CA ALA A 81 -6.24 5.89 -10.45
C ALA A 81 -6.75 4.59 -9.82
N CYS A 82 -5.98 3.99 -8.91
CA CYS A 82 -6.27 2.69 -8.29
C CYS A 82 -7.21 2.81 -7.07
N ARG A 83 -8.26 3.63 -7.19
CA ARG A 83 -9.30 3.83 -6.17
C ARG A 83 -10.20 2.60 -6.03
N LYS A 84 -11.20 2.65 -5.13
CA LYS A 84 -12.15 1.53 -4.91
C LYS A 84 -12.81 1.06 -6.20
N SER A 85 -13.32 1.99 -7.01
CA SER A 85 -13.72 1.78 -8.41
C SER A 85 -12.60 2.29 -9.35
N PRO A 86 -11.65 1.43 -9.77
CA PRO A 86 -10.41 1.89 -10.38
C PRO A 86 -10.62 2.44 -11.80
N LEU A 87 -9.76 3.39 -12.18
CA LEU A 87 -9.66 3.93 -13.54
C LEU A 87 -8.53 3.21 -14.28
N CYS A 88 -8.69 1.90 -14.52
CA CYS A 88 -7.62 1.04 -15.03
C CYS A 88 -7.04 1.51 -16.38
N ASP A 89 -7.87 2.07 -17.26
CA ASP A 89 -7.41 2.57 -18.56
C ASP A 89 -6.49 3.80 -18.44
N ARG A 90 -6.50 4.48 -17.29
CA ARG A 90 -5.63 5.62 -16.98
C ARG A 90 -4.58 5.29 -15.92
N CYS A 91 -4.46 4.02 -15.52
CA CYS A 91 -3.51 3.60 -14.50
C CYS A 91 -2.10 3.52 -15.09
N PRO A 92 -1.13 4.32 -14.61
CA PRO A 92 0.21 4.37 -15.19
C PRO A 92 0.99 3.05 -15.04
N ILE A 93 0.58 2.21 -14.09
CA ILE A 93 1.21 0.92 -13.84
C ILE A 93 0.31 -0.27 -14.20
N ARG A 94 -0.71 -0.08 -15.07
CA ARG A 94 -1.64 -1.16 -15.47
C ARG A 94 -0.91 -2.45 -15.88
N VAL A 95 0.20 -2.28 -16.58
CA VAL A 95 1.16 -3.33 -16.94
C VAL A 95 2.54 -2.86 -16.50
N VAL A 96 3.31 -3.74 -15.86
CA VAL A 96 4.68 -3.50 -15.40
C VAL A 96 5.59 -4.54 -16.04
N HIS A 97 6.64 -4.09 -16.73
CA HIS A 97 7.61 -4.93 -17.45
C HIS A 97 6.96 -6.02 -18.33
N ASP A 98 5.82 -5.68 -18.97
CA ASP A 98 5.00 -6.54 -19.86
C ASP A 98 4.48 -7.87 -19.28
N THR A 99 4.84 -8.19 -18.04
CA THR A 99 4.66 -9.49 -17.41
C THR A 99 3.73 -9.41 -16.20
N LEU A 100 3.83 -8.34 -15.40
CA LEU A 100 2.98 -8.14 -14.24
C LEU A 100 1.78 -7.26 -14.62
N ARG A 101 0.58 -7.80 -14.44
CA ARG A 101 -0.68 -7.11 -14.76
C ARG A 101 -1.54 -6.98 -13.52
N CYS A 102 -2.18 -5.83 -13.37
CA CYS A 102 -3.23 -5.67 -12.36
C CYS A 102 -4.38 -6.62 -12.72
N GLY A 103 -4.74 -7.53 -11.81
CA GLY A 103 -5.94 -8.34 -11.95
C GLY A 103 -7.16 -7.44 -12.15
N THR A 104 -8.07 -7.82 -13.05
CA THR A 104 -9.34 -7.12 -13.20
C THR A 104 -10.05 -7.11 -11.84
N PRO A 105 -10.50 -5.95 -11.34
CA PRO A 105 -11.35 -5.95 -10.16
C PRO A 105 -12.55 -6.86 -10.44
N SER A 106 -12.84 -7.80 -9.52
CA SER A 106 -14.10 -8.54 -9.56
C SER A 106 -15.23 -7.52 -9.75
N PRO A 107 -16.17 -7.72 -10.71
CA PRO A 107 -17.24 -6.77 -10.94
C PRO A 107 -17.95 -6.52 -9.61
N ALA A 108 -18.08 -5.25 -9.23
CA ALA A 108 -18.80 -4.87 -8.03
C ALA A 108 -20.20 -5.52 -8.05
N PRO A 109 -20.73 -6.02 -6.93
CA PRO A 109 -22.08 -6.56 -6.91
C PRO A 109 -23.04 -5.49 -7.42
N HIS A 110 -23.82 -5.84 -8.45
CA HIS A 110 -24.86 -4.99 -9.00
C HIS A 110 -25.74 -4.50 -7.85
N ARG A 111 -25.66 -3.21 -7.53
CA ARG A 111 -26.69 -2.55 -6.73
C ARG A 111 -27.90 -2.41 -7.64
N ASN A 112 -28.86 -3.29 -7.47
CA ASN A 112 -30.20 -3.09 -8.00
C ASN A 112 -30.75 -1.79 -7.38
N LEU A 113 -31.03 -0.82 -8.25
CA LEU A 113 -31.95 0.28 -7.98
C LEU A 113 -33.38 -0.24 -8.12
#